data_AF-A0A8K0IZE0-F1
#
_entry.id   AF-A0A8K0IZE0-F1
#
_cell.length_a   1.000
_cell.length_b   1.000
_cell.length_c   1.000
_cell.angle_alpha   90.00
_cell.angle_beta   90.00
_cell.angle_gamma   90.00
#
_symmetry.space_group_name_H-M   'P 1'
#
loop_
_entity.id
_entity.type
_entity.pdbx_description
1 polymer ?
#
loop_
_entity_poly.entity_id
_entity_poly.type
_entity_poly.pdbx_seq_one_letter_code
_entity_poly.pdbx_strand_id
1 'polypeptide(L)'
;MTFEGVAELPLPEPEPGPGKGPEAEMGWIRKGAWRPDQCLSMDAYFGGLRVDPFRSYPEPWKPHMPALADHYIVQMARDIPELDQPGNRGLLRSRWFPLVLSDAAPFHVVMLLSAANYASVHSIHGLGCHLLRMKHEAIAAINHAFRRSEDPSADDALIGAVAKMASFEAMHGDVASYRVHMDGLERMLAARGGLHRLGLGGLLRRMIVWIDLNASFLLDVPRYFPGTTFTGAEQQPHREVVEVLEPNPERFIAV
;
A
#
# COMPACT_ATOMS: atom_id res chain seq x y z
N MET A 1 58.84 24.29 -68.43
CA MET A 1 58.53 25.67 -68.02
C MET A 1 57.35 26.14 -68.84
N THR A 2 56.15 26.10 -68.26
CA THR A 2 55.00 26.93 -68.64
C THR A 2 54.13 27.04 -67.39
N PHE A 3 53.88 28.28 -67.00
CA PHE A 3 53.13 28.72 -65.83
C PHE A 3 51.61 28.68 -66.09
N GLU A 4 50.89 28.47 -64.99
CA GLU A 4 49.58 29.02 -64.58
C GLU A 4 48.38 29.04 -65.54
N GLY A 5 47.34 28.30 -65.14
CA GLY A 5 45.93 28.59 -65.43
C GLY A 5 45.18 28.83 -64.12
N VAL A 6 44.61 30.02 -63.97
CA VAL A 6 43.86 30.49 -62.80
C VAL A 6 42.43 29.94 -62.84
N ALA A 7 41.90 29.65 -61.64
CA ALA A 7 40.61 29.05 -61.36
C ALA A 7 39.40 29.94 -61.73
N GLU A 8 38.35 29.32 -62.26
CA GLU A 8 36.97 29.82 -62.22
C GLU A 8 36.14 28.90 -61.31
N LEU A 9 35.58 29.48 -60.24
CA LEU A 9 34.65 28.83 -59.33
C LEU A 9 33.21 28.96 -59.88
N PRO A 10 32.38 27.89 -59.89
CA PRO A 10 30.98 28.00 -60.28
C PRO A 10 30.14 28.72 -59.21
N LEU A 11 29.19 29.54 -59.67
CA LEU A 11 28.21 30.26 -58.85
C LEU A 11 27.28 29.28 -58.08
N PRO A 12 26.88 29.58 -56.83
CA PRO A 12 25.92 28.76 -56.10
C PRO A 12 24.51 28.88 -56.69
N GLU A 13 23.83 27.73 -56.83
CA GLU A 13 22.45 27.63 -57.30
C GLU A 13 21.44 28.25 -56.30
N PRO A 14 20.31 28.79 -56.79
CA PRO A 14 19.33 29.45 -55.93
C PRO A 14 18.56 28.46 -55.03
N GLU A 15 18.43 28.83 -53.76
CA GLU A 15 17.66 28.15 -52.71
C GLU A 15 16.20 27.87 -53.16
N PRO A 16 15.70 26.62 -53.01
CA PRO A 16 14.28 26.32 -53.22
C PRO A 16 13.43 26.90 -52.09
N GLY A 17 12.47 27.78 -52.45
CA GLY A 17 11.45 28.31 -51.55
C GLY A 17 10.55 27.22 -50.93
N PRO A 18 9.70 27.57 -49.93
CA PRO A 18 9.08 26.60 -49.04
C PRO A 18 7.99 25.80 -49.78
N GLY A 19 8.42 24.69 -50.38
CA GLY A 19 7.58 23.68 -50.99
C GLY A 19 6.95 22.80 -49.90
N LYS A 20 5.63 22.63 -50.02
CA LYS A 20 4.78 21.77 -49.18
C LYS A 20 5.46 20.42 -48.92
N GLY A 21 5.71 20.12 -47.65
CA GLY A 21 6.39 18.91 -47.22
C GLY A 21 5.67 17.64 -47.66
N PRO A 22 6.41 16.56 -47.99
CA PRO A 22 5.81 15.32 -48.43
C PRO A 22 5.25 14.54 -47.24
N GLU A 23 3.96 14.23 -47.33
CA GLU A 23 3.28 13.14 -46.65
C GLU A 23 3.97 11.81 -46.97
N ALA A 24 4.99 11.42 -46.19
CA ALA A 24 5.55 10.08 -46.25
C ALA A 24 6.36 9.71 -44.99
N GLU A 25 5.81 9.90 -43.78
CA GLU A 25 6.27 9.17 -42.58
C GLU A 25 5.07 8.86 -41.67
N MET A 26 4.14 8.04 -42.16
CA MET A 26 3.13 7.37 -41.32
C MET A 26 3.54 5.93 -41.05
N GLY A 27 4.35 5.75 -40.02
CA GLY A 27 4.66 4.44 -39.46
C GLY A 27 5.45 4.60 -38.18
N TRP A 28 4.83 4.25 -37.05
CA TRP A 28 5.49 3.95 -35.76
C TRP A 28 5.63 5.03 -34.67
N ILE A 29 4.89 6.15 -34.72
CA ILE A 29 4.71 7.02 -33.53
C ILE A 29 3.23 7.11 -33.12
N ARG A 30 2.73 6.00 -32.58
CA ARG A 30 1.60 5.98 -31.63
C ARG A 30 1.92 4.99 -30.50
N LYS A 31 2.86 5.35 -29.63
CA LYS A 31 2.96 4.73 -28.30
C LYS A 31 2.57 5.76 -27.25
N GLY A 32 1.34 5.60 -26.75
CA GLY A 32 0.90 6.14 -25.47
C GLY A 32 0.69 7.65 -25.40
N ALA A 33 -0.34 8.17 -26.09
CA ALA A 33 -0.90 9.46 -25.70
C ALA A 33 -1.49 9.34 -24.28
N TRP A 34 -0.96 10.10 -23.34
CA TRP A 34 -1.50 10.25 -21.98
C TRP A 34 -2.97 10.67 -22.06
N ARG A 35 -3.85 9.89 -21.44
CA ARG A 35 -5.28 10.15 -21.33
C ARG A 35 -5.56 10.69 -19.91
N PRO A 36 -6.00 11.96 -19.75
CA PRO A 36 -6.33 12.54 -18.44
C PRO A 36 -7.46 11.79 -17.71
N ASP A 37 -8.14 10.91 -18.43
CA ASP A 37 -9.29 10.09 -18.07
C ASP A 37 -8.93 8.67 -17.58
N GLN A 38 -7.64 8.32 -17.44
CA GLN A 38 -7.23 7.13 -16.67
C GLN A 38 -7.38 7.35 -15.15
N CYS A 39 -8.52 7.88 -14.74
CA CYS A 39 -9.06 7.57 -13.43
C CYS A 39 -9.17 6.04 -13.38
N LEU A 40 -8.84 5.41 -12.25
CA LEU A 40 -9.14 4.00 -12.03
C LEU A 40 -10.61 3.77 -12.42
N SER A 41 -10.86 3.23 -13.62
CA SER A 41 -12.17 2.81 -14.09
C SER A 41 -12.51 1.52 -13.35
N MET A 42 -12.61 1.65 -12.03
CA MET A 42 -13.11 0.66 -11.10
C MET A 42 -14.63 0.79 -10.97
N ASP A 43 -15.31 1.25 -12.02
CA ASP A 43 -16.75 1.02 -12.24
C ASP A 43 -16.98 -0.46 -12.61
N ALA A 44 -16.40 -1.36 -11.83
CA ALA A 44 -16.76 -2.75 -11.85
C ALA A 44 -18.11 -2.84 -11.15
N TYR A 45 -19.18 -2.85 -11.94
CA TYR A 45 -20.44 -3.46 -11.50
C TYR A 45 -20.13 -4.93 -11.23
N PHE A 46 -19.68 -5.25 -10.02
CA PHE A 46 -19.45 -6.64 -9.64
C PHE A 46 -20.79 -7.37 -9.73
N GLY A 47 -20.90 -8.32 -10.66
CA GLY A 47 -22.03 -9.25 -10.68
C GLY A 47 -22.07 -10.05 -9.37
N GLY A 48 -23.27 -10.26 -8.84
CA GLY A 48 -23.52 -11.23 -7.76
C GLY A 48 -23.49 -10.71 -6.32
N LEU A 49 -24.10 -9.55 -6.02
CA LEU A 49 -24.27 -9.03 -4.64
C LEU A 49 -22.95 -8.71 -3.90
N ARG A 50 -21.82 -8.61 -4.61
CA ARG A 50 -20.49 -8.34 -4.03
C ARG A 50 -20.21 -6.87 -3.72
N VAL A 51 -21.21 -6.01 -3.94
CA VAL A 51 -21.18 -4.59 -3.61
C VAL A 51 -22.08 -4.38 -2.41
N ASP A 52 -21.60 -3.69 -1.38
CA ASP A 52 -22.43 -3.29 -0.24
C ASP A 52 -23.59 -2.40 -0.73
N PRO A 53 -24.85 -2.90 -0.69
CA PRO A 53 -26.00 -2.16 -1.19
C PRO A 53 -26.35 -0.94 -0.33
N PHE A 54 -25.85 -0.89 0.90
CA PHE A 54 -26.10 0.20 1.85
C PHE A 54 -25.01 1.28 1.83
N ARG A 55 -23.90 1.04 1.12
CA ARG A 55 -22.74 1.96 1.04
C ARG A 55 -22.28 2.39 2.44
N SER A 56 -22.16 1.45 3.36
CA SER A 56 -21.84 1.60 4.79
C SER A 56 -20.36 1.95 5.04
N TYR A 57 -19.71 2.63 4.09
CA TYR A 57 -18.32 3.05 4.22
C TYR A 57 -18.21 4.26 5.17
N PRO A 58 -17.11 4.40 5.93
CA PRO A 58 -16.95 5.48 6.90
C PRO A 58 -16.66 6.86 6.25
N GLU A 59 -16.79 6.96 4.92
CA GLU A 59 -16.45 8.11 4.10
C GLU A 59 -17.52 8.32 3.01
N PRO A 60 -17.64 9.54 2.45
CA PRO A 60 -18.48 9.77 1.28
C PRO A 60 -18.12 8.81 0.15
N TRP A 61 -19.15 8.20 -0.43
CA TRP A 61 -18.99 7.19 -1.48
C TRP A 61 -18.13 7.70 -2.63
N LYS A 62 -17.11 6.91 -3.01
CA LYS A 62 -16.32 7.10 -4.23
C LYS A 62 -16.42 5.85 -5.12
N PRO A 63 -16.42 5.98 -6.47
CA PRO A 63 -16.65 4.86 -7.38
C PRO A 63 -15.68 3.68 -7.22
N HIS A 64 -14.43 3.94 -6.83
CA HIS A 64 -13.41 2.90 -6.65
C HIS A 64 -13.52 2.10 -5.35
N MET A 65 -14.26 2.60 -4.35
CA MET A 65 -14.27 1.98 -3.01
C MET A 65 -14.77 0.52 -3.02
N PRO A 66 -15.89 0.16 -3.69
CA PRO A 66 -16.36 -1.22 -3.69
C PRO A 66 -15.35 -2.20 -4.31
N ALA A 67 -14.66 -1.79 -5.37
CA ALA A 67 -13.67 -2.63 -6.05
C ALA A 67 -12.44 -2.90 -5.19
N LEU A 68 -11.94 -1.86 -4.51
CA LEU A 68 -10.82 -2.01 -3.60
C LEU A 68 -11.21 -2.80 -2.33
N ALA A 69 -12.43 -2.62 -1.82
CA ALA A 69 -12.94 -3.39 -0.70
C ALA A 69 -13.07 -4.88 -1.06
N ASP A 70 -13.64 -5.21 -2.22
CA ASP A 70 -13.75 -6.59 -2.70
C ASP A 70 -12.36 -7.20 -2.93
N HIS A 71 -11.45 -6.48 -3.60
CA HIS A 71 -10.08 -6.93 -3.81
C HIS A 71 -9.37 -7.22 -2.49
N TYR A 72 -9.50 -6.33 -1.50
CA TYR A 72 -8.93 -6.55 -0.17
C TYR A 72 -9.48 -7.82 0.48
N ILE A 73 -10.80 -7.97 0.55
CA ILE A 73 -11.44 -9.13 1.20
C ILE A 73 -11.08 -10.45 0.50
N VAL A 74 -11.03 -10.45 -0.83
CA VAL A 74 -10.90 -11.68 -1.61
C VAL A 74 -9.44 -12.07 -1.78
N GLN A 75 -8.58 -11.10 -2.09
CA GLN A 75 -7.18 -11.38 -2.44
C GLN A 75 -6.23 -11.24 -1.26
N MET A 76 -6.45 -10.28 -0.37
CA MET A 76 -5.48 -9.92 0.67
C MET A 76 -5.85 -10.48 2.04
N ALA A 77 -7.12 -10.37 2.46
CA ALA A 77 -7.60 -10.86 3.75
C ALA A 77 -7.77 -12.40 3.82
N ARG A 78 -6.88 -13.15 3.18
CA ARG A 78 -6.84 -14.62 3.19
C ARG A 78 -6.54 -15.15 4.59
N ASP A 79 -6.82 -16.43 4.81
CA ASP A 79 -6.55 -17.08 6.09
C ASP A 79 -5.02 -17.10 6.31
N ILE A 80 -4.59 -16.71 7.51
CA ILE A 80 -3.18 -16.62 7.92
C ILE A 80 -3.05 -17.37 9.24
N PRO A 81 -2.49 -18.60 9.27
CA PRO A 81 -2.38 -19.42 10.48
C PRO A 81 -1.82 -18.65 11.69
N GLU A 82 -0.83 -17.80 11.47
CA GLU A 82 -0.18 -16.95 12.47
C GLU A 82 -1.16 -15.94 13.10
N LEU A 83 -2.15 -15.46 12.33
CA LEU A 83 -3.15 -14.50 12.79
C LEU A 83 -4.43 -15.17 13.27
N ASP A 84 -4.84 -16.26 12.63
CA ASP A 84 -6.08 -16.97 12.89
C ASP A 84 -5.98 -17.85 14.16
N GLN A 85 -4.79 -18.38 14.46
CA GLN A 85 -4.56 -19.40 15.50
C GLN A 85 -5.29 -20.73 15.21
N PRO A 86 -4.86 -21.85 15.83
CA PRO A 86 -5.54 -23.13 15.68
C PRO A 86 -7.03 -23.03 16.04
N GLY A 87 -7.88 -23.55 15.15
CA GLY A 87 -9.33 -23.63 15.35
C GLY A 87 -10.14 -22.43 14.86
N ASN A 88 -9.52 -21.33 14.43
CA ASN A 88 -10.22 -20.22 13.75
C ASN A 88 -9.79 -20.10 12.28
N ARG A 89 -10.55 -19.32 11.50
CA ARG A 89 -10.26 -18.96 10.10
C ARG A 89 -10.83 -17.60 9.76
N GLY A 90 -10.17 -16.89 8.85
CA GLY A 90 -10.69 -15.66 8.27
C GLY A 90 -10.92 -14.54 9.29
N LEU A 91 -10.08 -14.42 10.33
CA LEU A 91 -10.20 -13.37 11.33
C LEU A 91 -9.97 -11.97 10.75
N LEU A 92 -9.17 -11.86 9.67
CA LEU A 92 -9.04 -10.61 8.94
C LEU A 92 -10.38 -10.15 8.33
N ARG A 93 -11.20 -11.08 7.84
CA ARG A 93 -12.52 -10.78 7.26
C ARG A 93 -13.60 -10.58 8.33
N SER A 94 -13.57 -11.40 9.38
CA SER A 94 -14.65 -11.45 10.38
C SER A 94 -14.47 -10.50 11.56
N ARG A 95 -13.25 -9.98 11.80
CA ARG A 95 -12.96 -9.06 12.92
C ARG A 95 -12.28 -7.77 12.48
N TRP A 96 -11.18 -7.89 11.72
CA TRP A 96 -10.42 -6.71 11.30
C TRP A 96 -11.22 -5.85 10.31
N PHE A 97 -11.76 -6.43 9.25
CA PHE A 97 -12.49 -5.64 8.24
C PHE A 97 -13.75 -4.94 8.78
N PRO A 98 -14.55 -5.52 9.69
CA PRO A 98 -15.60 -4.77 10.38
C PRO A 98 -15.08 -3.54 11.15
N LEU A 99 -13.92 -3.63 11.81
CA LEU A 99 -13.29 -2.48 12.45
C LEU A 99 -12.86 -1.43 11.40
N VAL A 100 -12.32 -1.88 10.27
CA VAL A 100 -11.97 -1.02 9.11
C VAL A 100 -13.20 -0.26 8.59
N LEU A 101 -14.37 -0.88 8.52
CA LEU A 101 -15.60 -0.20 8.08
C LEU A 101 -16.18 0.76 9.12
N SER A 102 -15.78 0.63 10.39
CA SER A 102 -16.26 1.49 11.48
C SER A 102 -15.48 2.79 11.67
N ASP A 103 -14.28 2.91 11.09
CA ASP A 103 -13.39 4.07 11.28
C ASP A 103 -12.69 4.49 9.98
N ALA A 104 -12.62 5.80 9.74
CA ALA A 104 -12.05 6.37 8.53
C ALA A 104 -10.53 6.11 8.39
N ALA A 105 -9.77 6.13 9.49
CA ALA A 105 -8.32 5.98 9.43
C ALA A 105 -7.88 4.60 8.89
N PRO A 106 -8.28 3.45 9.48
CA PRO A 106 -7.93 2.15 8.92
C PRO A 106 -8.60 1.93 7.55
N PHE A 107 -9.76 2.54 7.28
CA PHE A 107 -10.40 2.46 5.97
C PHE A 107 -9.52 3.00 4.85
N HIS A 108 -9.03 4.24 4.95
CA HIS A 108 -8.17 4.83 3.92
C HIS A 108 -6.88 4.04 3.74
N VAL A 109 -6.27 3.56 4.83
CA VAL A 109 -5.05 2.74 4.77
C VAL A 109 -5.32 1.41 4.04
N VAL A 110 -6.45 0.75 4.32
CA VAL A 110 -6.81 -0.51 3.64
C VAL A 110 -7.14 -0.29 2.17
N MET A 111 -7.81 0.81 1.81
CA MET A 111 -8.03 1.17 0.40
C MET A 111 -6.71 1.42 -0.32
N LEU A 112 -5.76 2.11 0.31
CA LEU A 112 -4.42 2.33 -0.24
C LEU A 112 -3.67 1.02 -0.48
N LEU A 113 -3.62 0.13 0.54
CA LEU A 113 -3.00 -1.19 0.43
C LEU A 113 -3.62 -1.99 -0.71
N SER A 114 -4.95 -2.01 -0.78
CA SER A 114 -5.69 -2.69 -1.84
C SER A 114 -5.36 -2.15 -3.23
N ALA A 115 -5.30 -0.83 -3.39
CA ALA A 115 -4.98 -0.22 -4.68
C ALA A 115 -3.54 -0.51 -5.11
N ALA A 116 -2.58 -0.47 -4.18
CA ALA A 116 -1.18 -0.78 -4.47
C ALA A 116 -0.99 -2.26 -4.83
N ASN A 117 -1.60 -3.17 -4.07
CA ASN A 117 -1.58 -4.60 -4.38
C ASN A 117 -2.26 -4.90 -5.72
N TYR A 118 -3.43 -4.31 -5.98
CA TYR A 118 -4.14 -4.46 -7.25
C TYR A 118 -3.27 -4.03 -8.43
N ALA A 119 -2.63 -2.85 -8.33
CA ALA A 119 -1.72 -2.36 -9.35
C ALA A 119 -0.52 -3.30 -9.58
N SER A 120 0.05 -3.84 -8.50
CA SER A 120 1.18 -4.76 -8.56
C SER A 120 0.82 -6.09 -9.24
N VAL A 121 -0.24 -6.76 -8.78
CA VAL A 121 -0.67 -8.08 -9.29
C VAL A 121 -1.08 -8.01 -10.75
N HIS A 122 -1.67 -6.90 -11.19
CA HIS A 122 -2.11 -6.70 -12.58
C HIS A 122 -1.08 -5.99 -13.45
N SER A 123 0.13 -5.71 -12.92
CA SER A 123 1.19 -4.98 -13.64
C SER A 123 0.72 -3.66 -14.25
N ILE A 124 -0.12 -2.92 -13.50
CA ILE A 124 -0.66 -1.62 -13.95
C ILE A 124 0.37 -0.54 -13.66
N HIS A 125 0.87 0.08 -14.73
CA HIS A 125 1.77 1.23 -14.66
C HIS A 125 0.99 2.55 -14.75
N GLY A 126 1.57 3.64 -14.25
CA GLY A 126 0.98 4.99 -14.35
C GLY A 126 0.06 5.41 -13.20
N LEU A 127 -0.20 4.56 -12.21
CA LEU A 127 -1.05 4.88 -11.06
C LEU A 127 -0.34 5.66 -9.93
N GLY A 128 0.92 6.07 -10.12
CA GLY A 128 1.75 6.69 -9.08
C GLY A 128 1.09 7.90 -8.41
N CYS A 129 0.54 8.84 -9.20
CA CYS A 129 -0.15 10.01 -8.65
C CYS A 129 -1.42 9.63 -7.86
N HIS A 130 -2.14 8.60 -8.28
CA HIS A 130 -3.34 8.12 -7.57
C HIS A 130 -2.96 7.49 -6.23
N LEU A 131 -1.95 6.62 -6.21
CA LEU A 131 -1.45 6.00 -4.98
C LEU A 131 -0.88 7.05 -4.02
N LEU A 132 -0.15 8.04 -4.53
CA LEU A 132 0.36 9.14 -3.70
C LEU A 132 -0.78 9.96 -3.08
N ARG A 133 -1.86 10.24 -3.83
CA ARG A 133 -3.04 10.90 -3.28
C ARG A 133 -3.72 10.05 -2.21
N MET A 134 -3.91 8.75 -2.45
CA MET A 134 -4.50 7.85 -1.45
C MET A 134 -3.63 7.73 -0.19
N LYS A 135 -2.30 7.72 -0.35
CA LYS A 135 -1.34 7.79 0.77
C LYS A 135 -1.52 9.07 1.58
N HIS A 136 -1.66 10.21 0.90
CA HIS A 136 -1.95 11.48 1.57
C HIS A 136 -3.29 11.44 2.32
N GLU A 137 -4.36 10.92 1.70
CA GLU A 137 -5.68 10.75 2.34
C GLU A 137 -5.60 9.86 3.60
N ALA A 138 -4.87 8.74 3.53
CA ALA A 138 -4.66 7.85 4.67
C ALA A 138 -3.91 8.52 5.83
N ILE A 139 -2.81 9.23 5.54
CA ILE A 139 -2.05 9.99 6.55
C ILE A 139 -2.91 11.11 7.15
N ALA A 140 -3.70 11.81 6.32
CA ALA A 140 -4.60 12.86 6.78
C ALA A 140 -5.68 12.30 7.72
N ALA A 141 -6.25 11.14 7.41
CA ALA A 141 -7.24 10.45 8.23
C ALA A 141 -6.66 10.01 9.59
N ILE A 142 -5.47 9.41 9.59
CA ILE A 142 -4.73 9.07 10.82
C ILE A 142 -4.53 10.33 11.67
N ASN A 143 -3.99 11.40 11.09
CA ASN A 143 -3.76 12.66 11.81
C ASN A 143 -5.05 13.29 12.35
N HIS A 144 -6.16 13.16 11.62
CA HIS A 144 -7.46 13.63 12.08
C HIS A 144 -7.97 12.81 13.27
N ALA A 145 -7.89 11.48 13.21
CA ALA A 145 -8.25 10.59 14.30
C ALA A 145 -7.43 10.90 15.57
N PHE A 146 -6.12 11.11 15.43
CA PHE A 146 -5.26 11.55 16.54
C PHE A 146 -5.71 12.85 17.19
N ARG A 147 -6.08 13.87 16.39
CA ARG A 147 -6.52 15.17 16.92
C ARG A 147 -7.88 15.12 17.61
N ARG A 148 -8.74 14.18 17.21
CA ARG A 148 -10.10 14.05 17.71
C ARG A 148 -10.21 13.15 18.94
N SER A 149 -9.26 12.23 19.13
CA SER A 149 -9.26 11.31 20.26
C SER A 149 -8.69 11.98 21.52
N GLU A 150 -9.40 11.85 22.63
CA GLU A 150 -8.91 12.28 23.96
C GLU A 150 -7.83 11.32 24.49
N ASP A 151 -7.90 10.04 24.10
CA ASP A 151 -6.87 9.03 24.37
C ASP A 151 -6.61 8.20 23.10
N PRO A 152 -5.70 8.66 22.22
CA PRO A 152 -5.34 7.93 21.01
C PRO A 152 -4.76 6.53 21.28
N SER A 153 -4.21 6.28 22.47
CA SER A 153 -3.63 4.98 22.83
C SER A 153 -4.69 3.93 23.17
N ALA A 154 -5.89 4.34 23.55
CA ALA A 154 -7.01 3.45 23.80
C ALA A 154 -7.73 2.97 22.52
N ASP A 155 -7.45 3.57 21.37
CA ASP A 155 -8.16 3.28 20.11
C ASP A 155 -7.49 2.17 19.28
N ASP A 156 -8.13 1.00 19.23
CA ASP A 156 -7.65 -0.14 18.43
C ASP A 156 -7.70 0.13 16.91
N ALA A 157 -8.67 0.94 16.43
CA ALA A 157 -8.79 1.28 15.01
C ALA A 157 -7.62 2.15 14.57
N LEU A 158 -7.28 3.17 15.37
CA LEU A 158 -6.13 4.04 15.11
C LEU A 158 -4.80 3.29 15.19
N ILE A 159 -4.60 2.46 16.21
CA ILE A 159 -3.40 1.60 16.32
C ILE A 159 -3.27 0.69 15.10
N GLY A 160 -4.37 0.04 14.70
CA GLY A 160 -4.40 -0.80 13.52
C GLY A 160 -4.09 -0.04 12.22
N ALA A 161 -4.60 1.19 12.09
CA ALA A 161 -4.32 2.06 10.95
C ALA A 161 -2.83 2.42 10.86
N VAL A 162 -2.21 2.83 11.97
CA VAL A 162 -0.77 3.15 12.02
C VAL A 162 0.08 1.91 11.71
N ALA A 163 -0.27 0.76 12.28
CA ALA A 163 0.43 -0.50 12.00
C ALA A 163 0.34 -0.89 10.51
N LYS A 164 -0.86 -0.80 9.90
CA LYS A 164 -1.04 -1.09 8.47
C LYS A 164 -0.41 -0.03 7.57
N MET A 165 -0.29 1.22 8.02
CA MET A 165 0.44 2.25 7.30
C MET A 165 1.95 1.95 7.30
N ALA A 166 2.51 1.49 8.42
CA ALA A 166 3.88 0.98 8.48
C ALA A 166 4.09 -0.19 7.49
N SER A 167 3.15 -1.13 7.45
CA SER A 167 3.17 -2.24 6.46
C SER A 167 3.23 -1.72 5.02
N PHE A 168 2.45 -0.69 4.69
CA PHE A 168 2.49 -0.07 3.36
C PHE A 168 3.86 0.51 3.03
N GLU A 169 4.46 1.28 3.96
CA GLU A 169 5.80 1.85 3.74
C GLU A 169 6.88 0.79 3.59
N ALA A 170 6.78 -0.32 4.33
CA ALA A 170 7.74 -1.41 4.20
C ALA A 170 7.71 -2.07 2.81
N MET A 171 6.53 -2.14 2.17
CA MET A 171 6.35 -2.80 0.87
C MET A 171 6.55 -1.85 -0.32
N HIS A 172 6.19 -0.57 -0.16
CA HIS A 172 6.05 0.37 -1.27
C HIS A 172 6.77 1.71 -1.06
N GLY A 173 7.25 1.96 0.15
CA GLY A 173 7.89 3.21 0.55
C GLY A 173 9.39 3.04 0.81
N ASP A 174 9.85 3.74 1.84
CA ASP A 174 11.24 3.74 2.27
C ASP A 174 11.37 3.46 3.77
N VAL A 175 12.58 3.07 4.19
CA VAL A 175 12.89 2.72 5.59
C VAL A 175 12.63 3.88 6.55
N ALA A 176 12.85 5.14 6.15
CA ALA A 176 12.63 6.27 7.03
C ALA A 176 11.13 6.49 7.28
N SER A 177 10.30 6.40 6.22
CA SER A 177 8.85 6.46 6.32
C SER A 177 8.27 5.31 7.17
N TYR A 178 8.80 4.09 6.99
CA TYR A 178 8.45 2.93 7.83
C TYR A 178 8.74 3.20 9.31
N ARG A 179 9.95 3.69 9.64
CA ARG A 179 10.36 4.01 11.02
C ARG A 179 9.46 5.05 11.66
N VAL A 180 9.05 6.09 10.93
CA VAL A 180 8.12 7.11 11.47
C VAL A 180 6.83 6.49 12.00
N HIS A 181 6.24 5.55 11.26
CA HIS A 181 5.02 4.87 11.71
C HIS A 181 5.27 3.89 12.84
N MET A 182 6.37 3.12 12.80
CA MET A 182 6.70 2.18 13.87
C MET A 182 7.08 2.86 15.18
N ASP A 183 7.84 3.96 15.15
CA ASP A 183 8.17 4.78 16.32
C ASP A 183 6.89 5.39 16.92
N GLY A 184 5.94 5.79 16.07
CA GLY A 184 4.61 6.22 16.49
C GLY A 184 3.84 5.09 17.18
N LEU A 185 3.79 3.92 16.54
CA LEU A 185 3.12 2.73 17.05
C LEU A 185 3.68 2.28 18.40
N GLU A 186 5.00 2.23 18.56
CA GLU A 186 5.67 1.88 19.81
C GLU A 186 5.24 2.81 20.94
N ARG A 187 5.21 4.13 20.71
CA ARG A 187 4.75 5.11 21.70
C ARG A 187 3.28 4.93 22.08
N MET A 188 2.40 4.64 21.11
CA MET A 188 0.99 4.34 21.38
C MET A 188 0.85 3.08 22.26
N LEU A 189 1.61 2.04 21.96
CA LEU A 189 1.59 0.80 22.72
C LEU A 189 2.14 0.98 24.13
N ALA A 190 3.22 1.76 24.29
CA ALA A 190 3.76 2.10 25.60
C ALA A 190 2.72 2.82 26.46
N ALA A 191 2.01 3.80 25.90
CA ALA A 191 0.93 4.51 26.58
C ALA A 191 -0.26 3.58 26.94
N ARG A 192 -0.61 2.64 26.06
CA ARG A 192 -1.68 1.65 26.31
C ARG A 192 -1.33 0.60 27.38
N GLY A 193 -0.05 0.47 27.73
CA GLY A 193 0.45 -0.57 28.65
C GLY A 193 0.88 -1.87 27.96
N GLY A 194 1.16 -1.82 26.65
CA GLY A 194 1.78 -2.91 25.89
C GLY A 194 0.83 -3.70 24.99
N LEU A 195 1.41 -4.59 24.19
CA LEU A 195 0.73 -5.40 23.15
C LEU A 195 -0.40 -6.28 23.69
N HIS A 196 -0.32 -6.75 24.93
CA HIS A 196 -1.32 -7.62 25.55
C HIS A 196 -2.63 -6.91 25.91
N ARG A 197 -2.66 -5.57 25.84
CA ARG A 197 -3.83 -4.72 26.14
C ARG A 197 -4.67 -4.38 24.89
N LEU A 198 -4.28 -4.90 23.72
CA LEU A 198 -4.96 -4.65 22.45
C LEU A 198 -6.24 -5.47 22.33
N GLY A 199 -7.22 -4.92 21.62
CA GLY A 199 -8.52 -5.53 21.42
C GLY A 199 -8.56 -6.62 20.34
N LEU A 200 -9.73 -6.77 19.72
CA LEU A 200 -10.06 -7.78 18.70
C LEU A 200 -9.79 -9.24 19.12
N GLY A 201 -9.82 -9.51 20.43
CA GLY A 201 -9.51 -10.84 20.99
C GLY A 201 -8.07 -11.29 20.66
N GLY A 202 -7.12 -10.37 20.74
CA GLY A 202 -5.70 -10.63 20.49
C GLY A 202 -5.28 -10.63 19.02
N LEU A 203 -6.22 -10.46 18.08
CA LEU A 203 -5.89 -10.39 16.65
C LEU A 203 -4.97 -9.20 16.34
N LEU A 204 -5.26 -8.02 16.89
CA LEU A 204 -4.47 -6.82 16.62
C LEU A 204 -3.02 -6.97 17.09
N ARG A 205 -2.81 -7.59 18.26
CA ARG A 205 -1.49 -7.99 18.74
C ARG A 205 -0.75 -8.84 17.70
N ARG A 206 -1.41 -9.90 17.20
CA ARG A 206 -0.81 -10.82 16.22
C ARG A 206 -0.48 -10.12 14.92
N MET A 207 -1.36 -9.21 14.46
CA MET A 207 -1.10 -8.39 13.28
C MET A 207 0.15 -7.52 13.45
N ILE A 208 0.32 -6.85 14.59
CA ILE A 208 1.50 -6.00 14.83
C ILE A 208 2.78 -6.84 14.88
N VAL A 209 2.78 -7.98 15.58
CA VAL A 209 3.93 -8.90 15.61
C VAL A 209 4.26 -9.38 14.20
N TRP A 210 3.23 -9.71 13.41
CA TRP A 210 3.41 -10.19 12.04
C TRP A 210 4.00 -9.10 11.13
N ILE A 211 3.52 -7.86 11.26
CA ILE A 211 4.06 -6.71 10.52
C ILE A 211 5.51 -6.45 10.92
N ASP A 212 5.80 -6.38 12.22
CA ASP A 212 7.14 -6.15 12.75
C ASP A 212 8.13 -7.22 12.28
N LEU A 213 7.77 -8.51 12.40
CA LEU A 213 8.61 -9.63 11.96
C LEU A 213 8.95 -9.55 10.47
N ASN A 214 7.93 -9.39 9.62
CA ASN A 214 8.11 -9.44 8.17
C ASN A 214 8.74 -8.17 7.60
N ALA A 215 8.33 -6.99 8.07
CA ALA A 215 8.90 -5.73 7.62
C ALA A 215 10.37 -5.60 8.04
N SER A 216 10.71 -6.03 9.25
CA SER A 216 12.10 -6.02 9.73
C SER A 216 13.00 -6.91 8.88
N PHE A 217 12.51 -8.10 8.51
CA PHE A 217 13.22 -8.98 7.59
C PHE A 217 13.34 -8.38 6.18
N LEU A 218 12.25 -7.85 5.63
CA LEU A 218 12.20 -7.29 4.28
C LEU A 218 13.13 -6.08 4.11
N LEU A 219 13.23 -5.23 5.15
CA LEU A 219 13.98 -3.99 5.13
C LEU A 219 15.41 -4.14 5.69
N ASP A 220 15.79 -5.33 6.15
CA ASP A 220 17.05 -5.60 6.85
C ASP A 220 17.30 -4.64 8.03
N VAL A 221 16.30 -4.53 8.91
CA VAL A 221 16.36 -3.72 10.14
C VAL A 221 16.02 -4.54 11.38
N PRO A 222 16.47 -4.14 12.58
CA PRO A 222 16.06 -4.80 13.81
C PRO A 222 14.54 -4.70 14.05
N ARG A 223 13.99 -5.74 14.67
CA ARG A 223 12.60 -5.74 15.15
C ARG A 223 12.38 -4.67 16.21
N TYR A 224 11.24 -4.01 16.14
CA TYR A 224 10.75 -3.09 17.17
C TYR A 224 10.29 -3.83 18.43
N PHE A 225 9.75 -5.05 18.28
CA PHE A 225 9.25 -5.84 19.40
C PHE A 225 10.00 -7.18 19.54
N PRO A 226 11.31 -7.16 19.87
CA PRO A 226 12.10 -8.38 19.98
C PRO A 226 11.56 -9.31 21.08
N GLY A 227 11.66 -10.63 20.84
CA GLY A 227 11.21 -11.66 21.80
C GLY A 227 9.69 -11.87 21.87
N THR A 228 8.89 -11.09 21.14
CA THR A 228 7.44 -11.27 21.09
C THR A 228 7.02 -12.39 20.15
N THR A 229 6.05 -13.20 20.57
CA THR A 229 5.42 -14.31 19.81
C THR A 229 3.97 -14.00 19.44
N PHE A 230 3.39 -14.74 18.49
CA PHE A 230 1.97 -14.61 18.14
C PHE A 230 1.03 -15.05 19.27
N THR A 231 1.47 -15.99 20.10
CA THR A 231 0.70 -16.54 21.21
C THR A 231 0.75 -15.65 22.46
N GLY A 232 1.70 -14.71 22.53
CA GLY A 232 1.93 -13.88 23.72
C GLY A 232 2.57 -14.64 24.88
N ALA A 233 3.01 -15.89 24.65
CA ALA A 233 3.93 -16.57 25.55
C ALA A 233 5.32 -15.91 25.38
N GLU A 234 5.48 -14.76 26.02
CA GLU A 234 6.76 -14.05 26.10
C GLU A 234 7.74 -14.92 26.90
N GLN A 235 9.04 -14.82 26.56
CA GLN A 235 10.11 -15.68 27.06
C GLN A 235 10.08 -15.81 28.59
N GLN A 236 9.48 -16.90 29.09
CA GLN A 236 9.77 -17.36 30.44
C GLN A 236 11.15 -18.01 30.39
N PRO A 237 12.11 -17.59 31.23
CA PRO A 237 13.51 -18.05 31.15
C PRO A 237 13.73 -19.56 31.37
N HIS A 238 12.67 -20.36 31.53
CA HIS A 238 12.73 -21.80 31.82
C HIS A 238 11.85 -22.68 30.92
N ARG A 239 11.30 -22.19 29.79
CA ARG A 239 10.52 -23.03 28.87
C ARG A 239 11.23 -23.21 27.53
N GLU A 240 11.82 -24.39 27.34
CA GLU A 240 12.70 -24.79 26.21
C GLU A 240 12.03 -24.89 24.82
N VAL A 241 10.73 -24.63 24.69
CA VAL A 241 10.07 -24.66 23.39
C VAL A 241 10.01 -23.24 22.83
N VAL A 242 11.10 -22.84 22.17
CA VAL A 242 11.15 -21.59 21.41
C VAL A 242 10.28 -21.79 20.18
N GLU A 243 9.11 -21.14 20.14
CA GLU A 243 8.39 -20.94 18.87
C GLU A 243 9.28 -20.03 18.02
N VAL A 244 10.12 -20.62 17.16
CA VAL A 244 10.95 -19.88 16.23
C VAL A 244 10.01 -19.26 15.21
N LEU A 245 9.84 -17.95 15.30
CA LEU A 245 9.08 -17.17 14.34
C LEU A 245 9.89 -17.02 13.06
N GLU A 246 9.50 -17.73 12.01
CA GLU A 246 10.08 -17.55 10.69
C GLU A 246 9.34 -16.44 9.91
N PRO A 247 10.06 -15.46 9.34
CA PRO A 247 9.45 -14.46 8.47
C PRO A 247 8.95 -15.10 7.17
N ASN A 248 7.86 -14.56 6.63
CA ASN A 248 7.29 -14.93 5.34
C ASN A 248 7.01 -13.65 4.51
N PRO A 249 8.07 -13.04 3.94
CA PRO A 249 7.96 -11.77 3.23
C PRO A 249 7.13 -11.88 1.93
N GLU A 250 7.12 -13.05 1.28
CA GLU A 250 6.29 -13.27 0.09
C GLU A 250 4.80 -13.13 0.41
N ARG A 251 4.36 -13.76 1.51
CA ARG A 251 3.00 -13.58 2.00
C ARG A 251 2.75 -12.18 2.51
N PHE A 252 3.76 -11.53 3.10
CA PHE A 252 3.67 -10.15 3.56
C PHE A 252 3.34 -9.19 2.42
N ILE A 253 4.05 -9.29 1.31
CA ILE A 253 3.85 -8.45 0.11
C ILE A 253 2.51 -8.74 -0.58
N ALA A 254 1.97 -9.94 -0.41
CA ALA A 254 0.71 -10.35 -1.01
C ALA A 254 -0.56 -9.87 -0.27
N VAL A 255 -0.45 -9.33 0.96
CA VAL A 255 -1.55 -9.09 1.93
C VAL A 255 -1.71 -7.62 2.33
#